data_AF-C0R2P7-F1
#
_entry.id   AF-C0R2P7-F1
#
_cell.length_a   1.000
_cell.length_b   1.000
_cell.length_c   1.000
_cell.angle_alpha   90.00
_cell.angle_beta   90.00
_cell.angle_gamma   90.00
#
_symmetry.space_group_name_H-M   'P 1'
#
loop_
_entity.id
_entity.type
_entity.pdbx_description
1 polymer ?
#
loop_
_entity_poly.entity_id
_entity_poly.type
_entity_poly.pdbx_seq_one_letter_code
_entity_poly.pdbx_strand_id
1 'polypeptide(L)'
;MRSNIRQLFYYIKPNLSYFVIAFIAVLFSALTILLFGRGLSNIIDSGTEHDFTTKLLVAILIVLAISLTAFTRLYFIGIGSEKVIARIRYDLYSSITDLQPSFFENTGVQDVISALITDTSVLQSIINSSLLTILRNFVILIGSVAMLLYTNIQLTAYAAAIIPILLIIVTSLGKKVRSHARFAQDKLSELASFSEENFRSIVTIKSFVLEENEKTRFKEYLNSVSKSYVKLVLLRAILVTLVITCVIGSLVVLLFFGIKEVLSNNITIGELSSFVVYSALAAGAINNLSDNISDLQRGLGIVERLFEFKNMKSSIVDPDDPIKICSVQKGISFNGVTFFYESQSDKPALNNVSFSIEAGQAVSIVGPSGSGKSTILKLLLRFHDPNKGSITIDGHNIKSIALNDLRSLFGLVPQDHMIFSCSIIENILYGKPGAEYEEVRQAAIGAYAMEFIDKLPDKFDTFVGKRGLKLSEGQKQRIIIARAILKNPQVLILDEATSALDYKSENLVQKALSELMQNRTTIVITHRLSTALKTDKIIVINHGKVEEVGTHDSLISKDGLYAKLAKIQ
;
A
#
# COMPACT_ATOMS: atom_id res chain seq x y z
N MET A 1 16.29 10.89 6.45
CA MET A 1 15.49 11.94 7.14
C MET A 1 15.47 13.32 6.48
N ARG A 2 16.57 14.12 6.43
CA ARG A 2 16.53 15.49 5.84
C ARG A 2 16.13 15.52 4.36
N SER A 3 16.53 14.51 3.57
CA SER A 3 16.14 14.37 2.16
C SER A 3 14.63 14.18 2.00
N ASN A 4 14.01 13.32 2.80
CA ASN A 4 12.59 12.95 2.69
C ASN A 4 11.66 14.11 3.06
N ILE A 5 12.03 14.93 4.05
CA ILE A 5 11.29 16.15 4.40
C ILE A 5 11.34 17.18 3.26
N ARG A 6 12.50 17.32 2.59
CA ARG A 6 12.63 18.20 1.42
C ARG A 6 11.75 17.71 0.26
N GLN A 7 11.65 16.40 0.06
CA GLN A 7 10.74 15.82 -0.93
C GLN A 7 9.28 16.09 -0.57
N LEU A 8 8.88 15.99 0.70
CA LEU A 8 7.51 16.35 1.12
C LEU A 8 7.21 17.84 0.84
N PHE A 9 8.18 18.72 1.11
CA PHE A 9 8.02 20.15 0.84
C PHE A 9 7.80 20.46 -0.65
N TYR A 10 8.36 19.67 -1.57
CA TYR A 10 8.08 19.78 -3.00
C TYR A 10 6.59 19.63 -3.32
N TYR A 11 5.87 18.76 -2.61
CA TYR A 11 4.41 18.59 -2.78
C TYR A 11 3.61 19.71 -2.14
N ILE A 12 4.10 20.28 -1.03
CA ILE A 12 3.43 21.36 -0.29
C ILE A 12 3.57 22.70 -1.04
N LYS A 13 4.74 22.97 -1.64
CA LYS A 13 5.09 24.27 -2.25
C LYS A 13 4.04 24.83 -3.23
N PRO A 14 3.44 24.05 -4.16
CA PRO A 14 2.43 24.57 -5.08
C PRO A 14 1.14 25.04 -4.39
N ASN A 15 0.83 24.47 -3.21
CA ASN A 15 -0.38 24.77 -2.44
C ASN A 15 -0.05 25.56 -1.17
N LEU A 16 1.11 26.22 -1.11
CA LEU A 16 1.63 26.88 0.10
C LEU A 16 0.67 27.95 0.65
N SER A 17 -0.09 28.63 -0.21
CA SER A 17 -1.08 29.64 0.19
C SER A 17 -2.10 29.11 1.19
N TYR A 18 -2.61 27.88 0.99
CA TYR A 18 -3.55 27.25 1.92
C TYR A 18 -2.93 27.05 3.32
N PHE A 19 -1.69 26.56 3.37
CA PHE A 19 -0.97 26.35 4.62
C PHE A 19 -0.61 27.67 5.31
N VAL A 20 -0.27 28.71 4.56
CA VAL A 20 0.02 30.05 5.11
C VAL A 20 -1.23 30.68 5.71
N ILE A 21 -2.38 30.60 5.04
CA ILE A 21 -3.66 31.11 5.58
C ILE A 21 -4.03 30.36 6.85
N ALA A 22 -3.93 29.02 6.84
CA ALA A 22 -4.20 28.21 8.03
C ALA A 22 -3.23 28.51 9.18
N PHE A 23 -1.95 28.76 8.87
CA PHE A 23 -0.92 29.15 9.84
C PHE A 23 -1.23 30.51 10.49
N ILE A 24 -1.60 31.52 9.70
CA ILE A 24 -1.99 32.84 10.22
C ILE A 24 -3.22 32.71 11.12
N ALA A 25 -4.23 31.95 10.69
CA ALA A 25 -5.43 31.69 11.49
C ALA A 25 -5.10 31.01 12.82
N VAL A 26 -4.13 30.07 12.84
CA VAL A 26 -3.64 29.43 14.06
C VAL A 26 -2.98 30.42 15.00
N LEU A 27 -2.06 31.24 14.50
CA LEU A 27 -1.37 32.24 15.32
C LEU A 27 -2.37 33.22 15.92
N PHE A 28 -3.31 33.70 15.12
CA PHE A 28 -4.39 34.56 15.60
C PHE A 28 -5.20 33.87 16.70
N SER A 29 -5.63 32.62 16.48
CA SER A 29 -6.39 31.87 17.49
C SER A 29 -5.62 31.68 18.81
N ALA A 30 -4.30 31.45 18.75
CA ALA A 30 -3.45 31.29 19.92
C ALA A 30 -3.32 32.61 20.70
N LEU A 31 -3.10 33.72 19.99
CA LEU A 31 -3.04 35.05 20.58
C LEU A 31 -4.37 35.45 21.23
N THR A 32 -5.50 35.19 20.57
CA THR A 32 -6.82 35.51 21.12
C THR A 32 -7.12 34.73 22.40
N ILE A 33 -6.71 33.46 22.48
CA ILE A 33 -6.83 32.65 23.72
C ILE A 33 -5.97 33.23 24.85
N LEU A 34 -4.76 33.71 24.57
CA LEU A 34 -3.90 34.34 25.57
C LEU A 34 -4.46 35.68 26.05
N LEU A 35 -5.04 36.48 25.14
CA LEU A 35 -5.70 37.74 25.48
C LEU A 35 -6.97 37.52 26.31
N PHE A 36 -7.69 36.43 26.08
CA PHE A 36 -8.87 36.07 26.86
C PHE A 36 -8.56 35.93 28.36
N GLY A 37 -7.43 35.32 28.72
CA GLY A 37 -7.00 35.23 30.12
C GLY A 37 -6.91 36.60 30.80
N ARG A 38 -6.26 37.58 30.16
CA ARG A 38 -6.15 38.95 30.67
C ARG A 38 -7.47 39.70 30.68
N GLY A 39 -8.30 39.49 29.64
CA GLY A 39 -9.65 40.05 29.58
C GLY A 39 -10.50 39.59 30.76
N LEU A 40 -10.32 38.34 31.21
CA LEU A 40 -11.02 37.77 32.36
C LEU A 40 -10.58 38.42 33.69
N SER A 41 -9.29 38.68 33.91
CA SER A 41 -8.82 39.51 35.06
C SER A 41 -9.51 40.87 35.05
N ASN A 42 -9.44 41.59 33.93
CA ASN A 42 -10.02 42.93 33.84
C ASN A 42 -11.52 42.92 34.18
N ILE A 43 -12.28 41.92 33.73
CA ILE A 43 -13.72 41.80 34.05
C ILE A 43 -13.95 41.55 35.54
N ILE A 44 -13.15 40.68 36.17
CA ILE A 44 -13.27 40.35 37.59
C ILE A 44 -12.88 41.55 38.46
N ASP A 45 -11.80 42.25 38.13
CA ASP A 45 -11.25 43.33 38.96
C ASP A 45 -12.05 44.63 38.83
N SER A 46 -12.64 44.93 37.67
CA SER A 46 -13.35 46.20 37.43
C SER A 46 -14.83 46.21 37.82
N GLY A 47 -15.40 45.07 38.20
CA GLY A 47 -16.83 44.95 38.52
C GLY A 47 -17.76 45.23 37.32
N THR A 48 -19.05 44.90 37.47
CA THR A 48 -20.06 44.94 36.39
C THR A 48 -20.89 46.22 36.32
N GLU A 49 -20.63 47.25 37.14
CA GLU A 49 -21.65 48.27 37.42
C GLU A 49 -21.83 49.37 36.36
N HIS A 50 -20.86 49.66 35.48
CA HIS A 50 -21.01 50.73 34.47
C HIS A 50 -20.70 50.39 33.00
N ASP A 51 -20.38 49.13 32.67
CA ASP A 51 -19.97 48.79 31.29
C ASP A 51 -20.24 47.31 30.92
N PHE A 52 -21.30 46.71 31.50
CA PHE A 52 -21.57 45.28 31.32
C PHE A 52 -21.92 44.90 29.88
N THR A 53 -22.74 45.71 29.19
CA THR A 53 -23.23 45.42 27.84
C THR A 53 -22.12 45.50 26.80
N THR A 54 -21.21 46.48 26.90
CA THR A 54 -20.04 46.63 26.02
C THR A 54 -19.04 45.50 26.23
N LYS A 55 -18.72 45.14 27.48
CA LYS A 55 -17.85 44.00 27.82
C LYS A 55 -18.42 42.67 27.33
N LEU A 56 -19.74 42.47 27.45
CA LEU A 56 -20.43 41.28 26.94
C LEU A 56 -20.43 41.22 25.41
N LEU A 57 -20.66 42.34 24.72
CA LEU A 57 -20.54 42.42 23.26
C LEU A 57 -19.11 42.12 22.78
N VAL A 58 -18.09 42.66 23.45
CA VAL A 58 -16.68 42.36 23.16
C VAL A 58 -16.36 40.88 23.36
N ALA A 59 -16.86 40.26 24.44
CA ALA A 59 -16.68 38.83 24.67
C ALA A 59 -17.34 37.98 23.58
N ILE A 60 -18.56 38.32 23.14
CA ILE A 60 -19.25 37.64 22.03
C ILE A 60 -18.46 37.80 20.73
N LEU A 61 -17.95 38.99 20.42
CA LEU A 61 -17.12 39.25 19.24
C LEU A 61 -15.82 38.43 19.26
N ILE A 62 -15.18 38.30 20.43
CA ILE A 62 -13.99 37.45 20.62
C ILE A 62 -14.34 35.98 20.34
N VAL A 63 -15.46 35.48 20.85
CA VAL A 63 -15.92 34.11 20.60
C VAL A 63 -16.20 33.89 19.11
N LEU A 64 -16.89 34.82 18.46
CA LEU A 64 -17.15 34.77 17.01
C LEU A 64 -15.85 34.77 16.20
N ALA A 65 -14.86 35.59 16.59
CA ALA A 65 -13.55 35.64 15.95
C ALA A 65 -12.76 34.32 16.13
N ILE A 66 -12.82 33.71 17.31
CA ILE A 66 -12.23 32.38 17.57
C ILE A 66 -12.89 31.32 16.68
N SER A 67 -14.23 31.32 16.59
CA SER A 67 -14.97 30.39 15.75
C SER A 67 -14.64 30.55 14.27
N LEU A 68 -14.59 31.80 13.78
CA LEU A 68 -14.26 32.09 12.39
C LEU A 68 -12.82 31.67 12.06
N THR A 69 -11.86 31.97 12.92
CA THR A 69 -10.46 31.56 12.72
C THR A 69 -10.28 30.05 12.79
N ALA A 70 -11.04 29.35 13.63
CA ALA A 70 -11.09 27.90 13.66
C ALA A 70 -11.62 27.32 12.34
N PHE A 71 -12.72 27.89 11.80
CA PHE A 71 -13.26 27.50 10.50
C PHE A 71 -12.24 27.73 9.37
N THR A 72 -11.66 28.93 9.27
CA THR A 72 -10.64 29.25 8.26
C THR A 72 -9.47 28.28 8.35
N ARG A 73 -8.94 28.01 9.57
CA ARG A 73 -7.88 27.03 9.76
C ARG A 73 -8.27 25.66 9.23
N LEU A 74 -9.41 25.12 9.66
CA LEU A 74 -9.86 23.76 9.33
C LEU A 74 -10.13 23.59 7.82
N TYR A 75 -10.76 24.59 7.20
CA TYR A 75 -11.09 24.56 5.78
C TYR A 75 -9.83 24.61 4.90
N PHE A 76 -8.95 25.59 5.14
CA PHE A 76 -7.76 25.77 4.31
C PHE A 76 -6.73 24.64 4.52
N ILE A 77 -6.52 24.16 5.76
CA ILE A 77 -5.63 23.02 5.98
C ILE A 77 -6.17 21.74 5.32
N GLY A 78 -7.49 21.50 5.39
CA GLY A 78 -8.13 20.33 4.79
C GLY A 78 -7.98 20.29 3.28
N ILE A 79 -8.22 21.42 2.59
CA ILE A 79 -8.04 21.50 1.13
C ILE A 79 -6.56 21.39 0.76
N GLY A 80 -5.67 22.08 1.49
CA GLY A 80 -4.23 22.04 1.25
C GLY A 80 -3.67 20.62 1.37
N SER A 81 -4.06 19.88 2.40
CA SER A 81 -3.62 18.51 2.63
C SER A 81 -4.18 17.54 1.59
N GLU A 82 -5.46 17.65 1.21
CA GLU A 82 -6.05 16.79 0.18
C GLU A 82 -5.33 16.95 -1.16
N LYS A 83 -5.06 18.19 -1.59
CA LYS A 83 -4.31 18.44 -2.83
C LYS A 83 -2.89 17.86 -2.80
N VAL A 84 -2.21 17.96 -1.66
CA VAL A 84 -0.88 17.37 -1.46
C VAL A 84 -0.95 15.85 -1.57
N ILE A 85 -1.90 15.22 -0.87
CA ILE A 85 -2.04 13.76 -0.79
C ILE A 85 -2.52 13.16 -2.12
N ALA A 86 -3.45 13.81 -2.82
CA ALA A 86 -3.89 13.39 -4.15
C ALA A 86 -2.70 13.33 -5.13
N ARG A 87 -1.81 14.32 -5.10
CA ARG A 87 -0.60 14.33 -5.93
C ARG A 87 0.40 13.25 -5.52
N ILE A 88 0.60 13.04 -4.22
CA ILE A 88 1.46 11.93 -3.74
C ILE A 88 0.91 10.58 -4.20
N ARG A 89 -0.41 10.35 -4.08
CA ARG A 89 -1.06 9.11 -4.55
C ARG A 89 -0.88 8.88 -6.04
N TYR A 90 -1.04 9.93 -6.85
CA TYR A 90 -0.83 9.84 -8.30
C TYR A 90 0.63 9.51 -8.65
N ASP A 91 1.59 10.25 -8.09
CA ASP A 91 3.01 10.01 -8.35
C ASP A 91 3.46 8.61 -7.88
N LEU A 92 2.96 8.15 -6.73
CA LEU A 92 3.19 6.78 -6.24
C LEU A 92 2.60 5.74 -7.18
N TYR A 93 1.35 5.92 -7.59
CA TYR A 93 0.68 4.99 -8.50
C TYR A 93 1.46 4.89 -9.81
N SER A 94 1.81 6.03 -10.42
CA SER A 94 2.60 6.09 -11.65
C SER A 94 3.96 5.40 -11.48
N SER A 95 4.70 5.72 -10.41
CA SER A 95 6.04 5.14 -10.20
C SER A 95 5.97 3.62 -10.00
N ILE A 96 4.97 3.14 -9.26
CA ILE A 96 4.81 1.71 -8.97
C ILE A 96 4.34 0.94 -10.20
N THR A 97 3.49 1.52 -11.05
CA THR A 97 3.06 0.89 -12.31
C THR A 97 4.19 0.77 -13.34
N ASP A 98 5.20 1.64 -13.25
CA ASP A 98 6.40 1.59 -14.10
C ASP A 98 7.42 0.53 -13.64
N LEU A 99 7.24 -0.03 -12.43
CA LEU A 99 8.10 -1.11 -11.94
C LEU A 99 7.79 -2.42 -12.66
N GLN A 100 8.84 -3.23 -12.81
CA GLN A 100 8.76 -4.58 -13.33
C GLN A 100 7.86 -5.51 -12.48
N PRO A 101 7.20 -6.51 -13.09
CA PRO A 101 6.32 -7.44 -12.38
C PRO A 101 6.98 -8.15 -11.18
N SER A 102 8.29 -8.40 -11.23
CA SER A 102 9.02 -9.07 -10.15
C SER A 102 9.06 -8.28 -8.84
N PHE A 103 8.86 -6.97 -8.87
CA PHE A 103 8.65 -6.18 -7.66
C PHE A 103 7.44 -6.67 -6.85
N PHE A 104 6.33 -6.98 -7.52
CA PHE A 104 5.10 -7.44 -6.87
C PHE A 104 5.21 -8.85 -6.32
N GLU A 105 6.16 -9.65 -6.80
CA GLU A 105 6.47 -10.98 -6.25
C GLU A 105 7.16 -10.87 -4.88
N ASN A 106 8.00 -9.84 -4.69
CA ASN A 106 8.76 -9.64 -3.46
C ASN A 106 8.00 -8.82 -2.40
N THR A 107 7.40 -7.69 -2.79
CA THR A 107 6.75 -6.76 -1.85
C THR A 107 5.28 -7.09 -1.62
N GLY A 108 4.64 -7.83 -2.52
CA GLY A 108 3.22 -8.16 -2.41
C GLY A 108 2.28 -6.98 -2.71
N VAL A 109 1.14 -7.28 -3.34
CA VAL A 109 0.17 -6.25 -3.77
C VAL A 109 -0.48 -5.53 -2.59
N GLN A 110 -0.62 -6.20 -1.44
CA GLN A 110 -1.25 -5.61 -0.25
C GLN A 110 -0.44 -4.47 0.35
N ASP A 111 0.89 -4.57 0.33
CA ASP A 111 1.76 -3.51 0.84
C ASP A 111 1.70 -2.26 -0.01
N VAL A 112 1.63 -2.43 -1.34
CA VAL A 112 1.42 -1.33 -2.29
C VAL A 112 0.08 -0.63 -2.04
N ILE A 113 -1.01 -1.40 -1.85
CA ILE A 113 -2.34 -0.84 -1.56
C ILE A 113 -2.33 -0.11 -0.20
N SER A 114 -1.69 -0.69 0.81
CA SER A 114 -1.57 -0.08 2.13
C SER A 114 -0.79 1.25 2.06
N ALA A 115 0.30 1.28 1.30
CA ALA A 115 1.05 2.51 1.04
C ALA A 115 0.18 3.58 0.36
N LEU A 116 -0.56 3.20 -0.70
CA LEU A 116 -1.39 4.12 -1.46
C LEU A 116 -2.60 4.66 -0.68
N ILE A 117 -3.22 3.85 0.18
CA ILE A 117 -4.48 4.20 0.86
C ILE A 117 -4.27 4.48 2.34
N THR A 118 -3.80 3.50 3.09
CA THR A 118 -3.68 3.57 4.56
C THR A 118 -2.63 4.59 4.98
N ASP A 119 -1.40 4.44 4.47
CA ASP A 119 -0.27 5.28 4.87
C ASP A 119 -0.47 6.73 4.43
N THR A 120 -0.96 6.96 3.21
CA THR A 120 -1.30 8.32 2.76
C THR A 120 -2.44 8.95 3.56
N SER A 121 -3.44 8.18 4.02
CA SER A 121 -4.52 8.69 4.87
C SER A 121 -4.01 9.05 6.26
N VAL A 122 -3.11 8.25 6.83
CA VAL A 122 -2.44 8.59 8.09
C VAL A 122 -1.59 9.84 7.93
N LEU A 123 -0.82 9.94 6.83
CA LEU A 123 -0.05 11.14 6.52
C LEU A 123 -0.95 12.39 6.37
N GLN A 124 -2.10 12.24 5.70
CA GLN A 124 -3.10 13.31 5.59
C GLN A 124 -3.58 13.79 6.96
N SER A 125 -3.90 12.84 7.86
CA SER A 125 -4.31 13.15 9.23
C SER A 125 -3.23 13.94 9.98
N ILE A 126 -1.96 13.56 9.83
CA ILE A 126 -0.82 14.23 10.47
C ILE A 126 -0.61 15.65 9.91
N ILE A 127 -0.74 15.83 8.60
CA ILE A 127 -0.66 17.17 7.97
C ILE A 127 -1.82 18.05 8.44
N ASN A 128 -3.03 17.49 8.56
CA ASN A 128 -4.22 18.21 9.00
C ASN A 128 -4.17 18.64 10.46
N SER A 129 -3.68 17.78 11.34
CA SER A 129 -3.80 17.96 12.79
C SER A 129 -2.47 18.34 13.44
N SER A 130 -1.40 17.59 13.23
CA SER A 130 -0.20 17.66 14.08
C SER A 130 0.64 18.92 13.86
N LEU A 131 0.92 19.28 12.60
CA LEU A 131 1.87 20.37 12.30
C LEU A 131 1.42 21.72 12.88
N LEU A 132 0.18 22.11 12.59
CA LEU A 132 -0.39 23.37 13.05
C LEU A 132 -0.73 23.34 14.54
N THR A 133 -1.12 22.19 15.08
CA THR A 133 -1.42 22.05 16.51
C THR A 133 -0.16 22.15 17.36
N ILE A 134 0.97 21.59 16.92
CA ILE A 134 2.27 21.76 17.60
C ILE A 134 2.65 23.23 17.66
N LEU A 135 2.55 23.94 16.53
CA LEU A 135 2.86 25.37 16.50
C LEU A 135 1.93 26.17 17.41
N ARG A 136 0.62 25.92 17.34
CA ARG A 136 -0.38 26.55 18.21
C ARG A 136 -0.03 26.37 19.68
N ASN A 137 0.24 25.13 20.09
CA ASN A 137 0.51 24.80 21.48
C ASN A 137 1.89 25.31 21.93
N PHE A 138 2.86 25.40 21.04
CA PHE A 138 4.13 26.04 21.33
C PHE A 138 3.95 27.54 21.65
N VAL A 139 3.15 28.26 20.85
CA VAL A 139 2.81 29.67 21.10
C VAL A 139 2.00 29.82 22.40
N ILE A 140 1.00 28.96 22.63
CA ILE A 140 0.22 28.98 23.88
C ILE A 140 1.13 28.69 25.09
N LEU A 141 2.04 27.73 24.99
CA LEU A 141 2.95 27.38 26.07
C LEU A 141 3.87 28.55 26.43
N ILE A 142 4.58 29.10 25.43
CA ILE A 142 5.49 30.24 25.63
C ILE A 142 4.71 31.45 26.14
N GLY A 143 3.58 31.76 25.52
CA GLY A 143 2.75 32.89 25.92
C GLY A 143 2.18 32.74 27.33
N SER A 144 1.76 31.54 27.72
CA SER A 144 1.25 31.26 29.07
C SER A 144 2.38 31.37 30.10
N VAL A 145 3.56 30.80 29.83
CA VAL A 145 4.72 30.93 30.73
C VAL A 145 5.16 32.39 30.88
N ALA A 146 5.18 33.15 29.79
CA ALA A 146 5.50 34.58 29.83
C ALA A 146 4.47 35.36 30.67
N MET A 147 3.17 35.07 30.53
CA MET A 147 2.13 35.69 31.35
C MET A 147 2.23 35.30 32.82
N LEU A 148 2.53 34.03 33.15
CA LEU A 148 2.74 33.59 34.53
C LEU A 148 3.89 34.36 35.19
N LEU A 149 5.03 34.48 34.50
CA LEU A 149 6.20 35.23 34.97
C LEU A 149 5.90 36.73 35.12
N TYR A 150 5.11 37.31 34.20
CA TYR A 150 4.70 38.71 34.25
C TYR A 150 3.76 38.99 35.43
N THR A 151 2.82 38.09 35.72
CA THR A 151 1.86 38.27 36.82
C THR A 151 2.54 38.17 38.18
N ASN A 152 3.29 37.09 38.47
CA ASN A 152 4.00 36.96 39.73
C ASN A 152 5.11 35.90 39.65
N ILE A 153 6.35 36.32 39.89
CA ILE A 153 7.52 35.42 39.79
C ILE A 153 7.60 34.40 40.94
N GLN A 154 7.13 34.75 42.14
CA GLN A 154 7.17 33.86 43.30
C GLN A 154 6.13 32.72 43.16
N LEU A 155 4.91 33.06 42.75
CA LEU A 155 3.87 32.05 42.44
C LEU A 155 4.30 31.14 41.29
N THR A 156 4.98 31.69 40.28
CA THR A 156 5.54 30.90 39.18
C THR A 156 6.60 29.92 39.66
N ALA A 157 7.47 30.34 40.60
CA ALA A 157 8.46 29.45 41.20
C ALA A 157 7.80 28.28 41.98
N TYR A 158 6.71 28.53 42.71
CA TYR A 158 5.95 27.47 43.37
C TYR A 158 5.34 26.49 42.38
N ALA A 159 4.77 26.97 41.28
CA ALA A 159 4.26 26.11 40.21
C ALA A 159 5.39 25.29 39.54
N ALA A 160 6.54 25.92 39.30
CA ALA A 160 7.70 25.27 38.68
C ALA A 160 8.34 24.19 39.56
N ALA A 161 8.26 24.31 40.90
CA ALA A 161 8.81 23.34 41.84
C ALA A 161 8.20 21.92 41.71
N ILE A 162 7.02 21.81 41.08
CA ILE A 162 6.31 20.53 40.90
C ILE A 162 6.76 19.81 39.62
N ILE A 163 7.38 20.52 38.67
CA ILE A 163 7.85 19.98 37.40
C ILE A 163 8.85 18.81 37.58
N PRO A 164 9.88 18.88 38.45
CA PRO A 164 10.81 17.76 38.65
C PRO A 164 10.12 16.47 39.11
N ILE A 165 9.12 16.58 40.00
CA ILE A 165 8.34 15.44 40.51
C ILE A 165 7.56 14.80 39.35
N LEU A 166 6.87 15.62 38.54
CA LEU A 166 6.16 15.15 37.35
C LEU A 166 7.10 14.45 36.36
N LEU A 167 8.29 15.00 36.11
CA LEU A 167 9.27 14.40 35.21
C LEU A 167 9.74 13.03 35.69
N ILE A 168 9.99 12.85 36.98
CA ILE A 168 10.38 11.54 37.56
C ILE A 168 9.26 10.51 37.36
N ILE A 169 8.00 10.89 37.62
CA ILE A 169 6.84 10.01 37.45
C ILE A 169 6.69 9.60 35.98
N VAL A 170 6.67 10.57 35.07
CA VAL A 170 6.47 10.34 33.63
C VAL A 170 7.62 9.54 33.03
N THR A 171 8.87 9.82 33.40
CA THR A 171 10.02 9.10 32.83
C THR A 171 10.17 7.68 33.35
N SER A 172 9.88 7.43 34.63
CA SER A 172 9.99 6.10 35.24
C SER A 172 8.84 5.18 34.81
N LEU A 173 7.59 5.58 35.03
CA LEU A 173 6.41 4.80 34.70
C LEU A 173 6.13 4.81 33.19
N GLY A 174 6.35 5.93 32.51
CA GLY A 174 6.14 6.04 31.07
C GLY A 174 7.03 5.10 30.25
N LYS A 175 8.27 4.83 30.70
CA LYS A 175 9.13 3.79 30.08
C LYS A 175 8.50 2.40 30.19
N LYS A 176 7.96 2.04 31.36
CA LYS A 176 7.27 0.75 31.57
C LYS A 176 6.01 0.64 30.73
N VAL A 177 5.19 1.71 30.68
CA VAL A 177 4.01 1.79 29.82
C VAL A 177 4.37 1.56 28.36
N ARG A 178 5.39 2.27 27.83
CA ARG A 178 5.84 2.08 26.44
C ARG A 178 6.35 0.67 26.15
N SER A 179 7.06 0.05 27.08
CA SER A 179 7.54 -1.33 26.93
C SER A 179 6.38 -2.33 26.86
N HIS A 180 5.41 -2.21 27.76
CA HIS A 180 4.24 -3.08 27.78
C HIS A 180 3.28 -2.82 26.62
N ALA A 181 3.21 -1.58 26.11
CA ALA A 181 2.46 -1.24 24.92
C ALA A 181 3.00 -1.99 23.69
N ARG A 182 4.33 -2.02 23.52
CA ARG A 182 4.97 -2.80 22.44
C ARG A 182 4.69 -4.29 22.58
N PHE A 183 4.90 -4.85 23.78
CA PHE A 183 4.61 -6.26 24.02
C PHE A 183 3.14 -6.65 23.75
N ALA A 184 2.18 -5.79 24.14
CA ALA A 184 0.76 -6.00 23.86
C ALA A 184 0.45 -5.91 22.36
N GLN A 185 1.13 -5.01 21.62
CA GLN A 185 1.01 -4.90 20.17
C GLN A 185 1.56 -6.15 19.46
N ASP A 186 2.68 -6.70 19.92
CA ASP A 186 3.25 -7.93 19.36
C ASP A 186 2.27 -9.11 19.52
N LYS A 187 1.65 -9.25 20.70
CA LYS A 187 0.60 -10.26 20.93
C LYS A 187 -0.64 -10.05 20.06
N LEU A 188 -1.02 -8.79 19.81
CA LEU A 188 -2.12 -8.49 18.90
C LEU A 188 -1.76 -8.87 17.44
N SER A 189 -0.51 -8.70 17.04
CA SER A 189 0.00 -9.10 15.72
C SER A 189 0.00 -10.63 15.54
N GLU A 190 0.38 -11.38 16.59
CA GLU A 190 0.27 -12.86 16.60
C GLU A 190 -1.20 -13.30 16.39
N LEU A 191 -2.15 -12.70 17.13
CA LEU A 191 -3.58 -12.99 16.98
C LEU A 191 -4.10 -12.65 15.57
N ALA A 192 -3.68 -11.52 15.01
CA ALA A 192 -4.05 -11.11 13.65
C ALA A 192 -3.54 -12.12 12.60
N SER A 193 -2.28 -12.54 12.73
CA SER A 193 -1.67 -13.53 11.83
C SER A 193 -2.40 -14.88 11.87
N PHE A 194 -2.71 -15.36 13.08
CA PHE A 194 -3.51 -16.57 13.28
C PHE A 194 -4.92 -16.45 12.67
N SER A 195 -5.56 -15.28 12.83
CA SER A 195 -6.89 -15.03 12.25
C SER A 195 -6.85 -15.04 10.72
N GLU A 196 -5.81 -14.43 10.13
CA GLU A 196 -5.60 -14.43 8.69
C GLU A 196 -5.41 -15.85 8.14
N GLU A 197 -4.58 -16.66 8.79
CA GLU A 197 -4.38 -18.07 8.44
C GLU A 197 -5.70 -18.86 8.45
N ASN A 198 -6.49 -18.69 9.51
CA ASN A 198 -7.77 -19.37 9.67
C ASN A 198 -8.81 -18.94 8.63
N PHE A 199 -8.91 -17.65 8.32
CA PHE A 199 -9.84 -17.18 7.29
C PHE A 199 -9.41 -17.57 5.87
N ARG A 200 -8.11 -17.56 5.58
CA ARG A 200 -7.58 -18.10 4.32
C ARG A 200 -7.89 -19.60 4.19
N SER A 201 -7.89 -20.33 5.30
CA SER A 201 -8.11 -21.78 5.36
C SER A 201 -9.52 -22.16 5.82
N ILE A 202 -10.51 -21.26 5.70
CA ILE A 202 -11.83 -21.46 6.28
C ILE A 202 -12.55 -22.70 5.73
N VAL A 203 -12.35 -23.00 4.44
CA VAL A 203 -12.91 -24.19 3.81
C VAL A 203 -12.39 -25.46 4.46
N THR A 204 -11.08 -25.51 4.79
CA THR A 204 -10.46 -26.63 5.51
C THR A 204 -11.05 -26.78 6.91
N ILE A 205 -11.16 -25.69 7.66
CA ILE A 205 -11.73 -25.74 9.01
C ILE A 205 -13.16 -26.30 8.96
N LYS A 206 -13.96 -25.85 7.99
CA LYS A 206 -15.34 -26.31 7.78
C LYS A 206 -15.43 -27.75 7.29
N SER A 207 -14.56 -28.17 6.37
CA SER A 207 -14.60 -29.53 5.81
C SER A 207 -14.19 -30.59 6.83
N PHE A 208 -13.33 -30.24 7.79
CA PHE A 208 -12.91 -31.13 8.87
C PHE A 208 -13.72 -30.95 10.17
N VAL A 209 -14.73 -30.06 10.18
CA VAL A 209 -15.60 -29.80 11.35
C VAL A 209 -14.78 -29.40 12.59
N LEU A 210 -13.77 -28.54 12.39
CA LEU A 210 -12.82 -28.11 13.44
C LEU A 210 -13.14 -26.73 14.01
N GLU A 211 -14.35 -26.20 13.80
CA GLU A 211 -14.69 -24.83 14.23
C GLU A 211 -14.53 -24.63 15.74
N GLU A 212 -14.92 -25.59 16.57
CA GLU A 212 -14.79 -25.48 18.03
C GLU A 212 -13.33 -25.56 18.50
N ASN A 213 -12.50 -26.37 17.83
CA ASN A 213 -11.06 -26.44 18.10
C ASN A 213 -10.40 -25.09 17.80
N GLU A 214 -10.70 -24.50 16.64
CA GLU A 214 -10.11 -23.21 16.24
C GLU A 214 -10.66 -22.04 17.07
N LYS A 215 -11.93 -22.08 17.50
CA LYS A 215 -12.46 -21.12 18.50
C LYS A 215 -11.72 -21.22 19.83
N THR A 216 -11.37 -22.43 20.27
CA THR A 216 -10.62 -22.64 21.52
C THR A 216 -9.20 -22.08 21.42
N ARG A 217 -8.49 -22.37 20.32
CA ARG A 217 -7.17 -21.80 20.04
C ARG A 217 -7.23 -20.27 19.95
N PHE A 218 -8.21 -19.72 19.24
CA PHE A 218 -8.44 -18.26 19.18
C PHE A 218 -8.61 -17.66 20.57
N LYS A 219 -9.39 -18.31 21.45
CA LYS A 219 -9.60 -17.89 22.83
C LYS A 219 -8.30 -17.86 23.64
N GLU A 220 -7.38 -18.80 23.42
CA GLU A 220 -6.06 -18.82 24.09
C GLU A 220 -5.19 -17.62 23.66
N TYR A 221 -5.09 -17.35 22.36
CA TYR A 221 -4.39 -16.17 21.84
C TYR A 221 -5.04 -14.88 22.35
N LEU A 222 -6.36 -14.79 22.30
CA LEU A 222 -7.12 -13.64 22.78
C LEU A 222 -6.91 -13.41 24.29
N ASN A 223 -6.86 -14.47 25.10
CA ASN A 223 -6.60 -14.36 26.53
C ASN A 223 -5.18 -13.83 26.81
N SER A 224 -4.19 -14.23 26.02
CA SER A 224 -2.81 -13.70 26.11
C SER A 224 -2.76 -12.20 25.79
N VAL A 225 -3.44 -11.78 24.71
CA VAL A 225 -3.61 -10.36 24.34
C VAL A 225 -4.29 -9.60 25.47
N SER A 226 -5.42 -10.11 25.98
CA SER A 226 -6.21 -9.48 27.03
C SER A 226 -5.41 -9.29 28.32
N LYS A 227 -4.70 -10.33 28.80
CA LYS A 227 -3.83 -10.23 29.99
C LYS A 227 -2.76 -9.15 29.83
N SER A 228 -2.14 -9.08 28.65
CA SER A 228 -1.13 -8.08 28.32
C SER A 228 -1.70 -6.66 28.32
N TYR A 229 -2.89 -6.49 27.73
CA TYR A 229 -3.62 -5.22 27.71
C TYR A 229 -4.09 -4.78 29.10
N VAL A 230 -4.62 -5.68 29.94
CA VAL A 230 -5.03 -5.35 31.32
C VAL A 230 -3.84 -4.81 32.11
N LYS A 231 -2.66 -5.43 31.99
CA LYS A 231 -1.44 -4.94 32.64
C LYS A 231 -1.01 -3.57 32.13
N LEU A 232 -1.09 -3.34 30.82
CA LEU A 232 -0.83 -2.04 30.21
C LEU A 232 -1.80 -0.97 30.71
N VAL A 233 -3.11 -1.28 30.77
CA VAL A 233 -4.16 -0.39 31.25
C VAL A 233 -3.92 -0.03 32.71
N LEU A 234 -3.57 -1.00 33.57
CA LEU A 234 -3.25 -0.74 34.98
C LEU A 234 -2.07 0.23 35.12
N LEU A 235 -0.98 0.00 34.40
CA LEU A 235 0.19 0.89 34.42
C LEU A 235 -0.15 2.30 33.92
N ARG A 236 -0.98 2.41 32.88
CA ARG A 236 -1.45 3.69 32.35
C ARG A 236 -2.37 4.40 33.34
N ALA A 237 -3.27 3.68 33.99
CA ALA A 237 -4.16 4.21 35.02
C ALA A 237 -3.37 4.78 36.20
N ILE A 238 -2.39 4.02 36.73
CA ILE A 238 -1.50 4.51 37.81
C ILE A 238 -0.75 5.78 37.38
N LEU A 239 -0.18 5.78 36.17
CA LEU A 239 0.53 6.95 35.64
C LEU A 239 -0.39 8.17 35.55
N VAL A 240 -1.56 8.04 34.94
CA VAL A 240 -2.52 9.14 34.76
C VAL A 240 -3.03 9.64 36.12
N THR A 241 -3.37 8.75 37.05
CA THR A 241 -3.79 9.13 38.41
C THR A 241 -2.72 9.94 39.12
N LEU A 242 -1.45 9.49 39.10
CA LEU A 242 -0.36 10.23 39.73
C LEU A 242 -0.14 11.60 39.09
N VAL A 243 -0.22 11.70 37.76
CA VAL A 243 -0.10 12.98 37.05
C VAL A 243 -1.25 13.91 37.42
N ILE A 244 -2.50 13.45 37.40
CA ILE A 244 -3.67 14.25 37.77
C ILE A 244 -3.57 14.71 39.23
N THR A 245 -3.21 13.82 40.16
CA THR A 245 -3.02 14.18 41.57
C THR A 245 -1.96 15.26 41.73
N CYS A 246 -0.84 15.17 41.02
CA CYS A 246 0.20 16.21 41.05
C CYS A 246 -0.29 17.54 40.45
N VAL A 247 -1.05 17.51 39.35
CA VAL A 247 -1.56 18.73 38.67
C VAL A 247 -2.68 19.41 39.45
N ILE A 248 -3.63 18.65 40.02
CA ILE A 248 -4.68 19.23 40.86
C ILE A 248 -4.09 19.66 42.21
N GLY A 249 -3.20 18.85 42.78
CA GLY A 249 -2.48 19.20 44.00
C GLY A 249 -1.64 20.47 43.83
N SER A 250 -0.98 20.65 42.68
CA SER A 250 -0.27 21.90 42.38
C SER A 250 -1.18 23.10 42.32
N LEU A 251 -2.37 22.94 41.75
CA LEU A 251 -3.37 24.00 41.68
C LEU A 251 -3.89 24.39 43.08
N VAL A 252 -4.09 23.43 43.99
CA VAL A 252 -4.48 23.73 45.39
C VAL A 252 -3.37 24.49 46.11
N VAL A 253 -2.13 24.04 45.99
CA VAL A 253 -0.97 24.72 46.59
C VAL A 253 -0.83 26.14 46.03
N LEU A 254 -0.95 26.28 44.71
CA LEU A 254 -0.92 27.56 44.01
C LEU A 254 -2.03 28.50 44.51
N LEU A 255 -3.27 28.02 44.65
CA LEU A 255 -4.36 28.84 45.19
C LEU A 255 -4.12 29.24 46.65
N PHE A 256 -3.60 28.34 47.49
CA PHE A 256 -3.32 28.64 48.89
C PHE A 256 -2.27 29.76 49.04
N PHE A 257 -1.15 29.65 48.32
CA PHE A 257 -0.13 30.71 48.31
C PHE A 257 -0.60 31.95 47.55
N GLY A 258 -1.39 31.79 46.49
CA GLY A 258 -1.97 32.89 45.71
C GLY A 258 -2.92 33.75 46.53
N ILE A 259 -3.78 33.16 47.36
CA ILE A 259 -4.66 33.89 48.28
C ILE A 259 -3.82 34.68 49.30
N LYS A 260 -2.71 34.13 49.79
CA LYS A 260 -1.81 34.85 50.69
C LYS A 260 -1.21 36.10 50.02
N GLU A 261 -0.82 36.00 48.75
CA GLU A 261 -0.34 37.15 47.95
C GLU A 261 -1.44 38.20 47.72
N VAL A 262 -2.68 37.76 47.49
CA VAL A 262 -3.84 38.66 47.38
C VAL A 262 -4.09 39.41 48.70
N LEU A 263 -4.11 38.70 49.83
CA LEU A 263 -4.28 39.30 51.16
C LEU A 263 -3.14 40.25 51.55
N SER A 264 -1.96 40.05 50.96
CA SER A 264 -0.80 40.93 51.13
C SER A 264 -0.79 42.13 50.18
N ASN A 265 -1.84 42.31 49.35
CA ASN A 265 -1.96 43.33 48.31
C ASN A 265 -0.85 43.28 47.24
N ASN A 266 -0.20 42.13 47.04
CA ASN A 266 0.83 41.96 46.01
C ASN A 266 0.24 41.63 44.64
N ILE A 267 -0.96 41.03 44.60
CA ILE A 267 -1.72 40.72 43.39
C ILE A 267 -3.22 40.92 43.63
N THR A 268 -3.98 41.09 42.55
CA THR A 268 -5.44 41.18 42.56
C THR A 268 -6.12 39.81 42.42
N ILE A 269 -7.43 39.73 42.72
CA ILE A 269 -8.22 38.50 42.56
C ILE A 269 -8.34 38.09 41.09
N GLY A 270 -8.47 39.06 40.17
CA GLY A 270 -8.49 38.81 38.74
C GLY A 270 -7.13 38.34 38.21
N GLU A 271 -6.02 38.89 38.71
CA GLU A 271 -4.67 38.39 38.39
C GLU A 271 -4.47 36.95 38.85
N LEU A 272 -4.91 36.60 40.07
CA LEU A 272 -4.90 35.21 40.54
C LEU A 272 -5.76 34.30 39.65
N SER A 273 -6.94 34.77 39.25
CA SER A 273 -7.83 34.02 38.35
C SER A 273 -7.20 33.78 36.97
N SER A 274 -6.53 34.80 36.43
CA SER A 274 -5.79 34.69 35.16
C SER A 274 -4.61 33.74 35.28
N PHE A 275 -3.92 33.76 36.43
CA PHE A 275 -2.81 32.85 36.71
C PHE A 275 -3.25 31.38 36.67
N VAL A 276 -4.43 31.06 37.20
CA VAL A 276 -5.01 29.70 37.13
C VAL A 276 -5.31 29.31 35.67
N VAL A 277 -5.90 30.22 34.89
CA VAL A 277 -6.18 29.99 33.45
C VAL A 277 -4.89 29.75 32.66
N TYR A 278 -3.87 30.59 32.83
CA TYR A 278 -2.59 30.43 32.14
C TYR A 278 -1.85 29.15 32.57
N SER A 279 -1.92 28.78 33.85
CA SER A 279 -1.39 27.50 34.34
C SER A 279 -2.07 26.30 33.65
N ALA A 280 -3.40 26.33 33.53
CA ALA A 280 -4.15 25.27 32.85
C ALA A 280 -3.85 25.23 31.33
N LEU A 281 -3.73 26.40 30.68
CA LEU A 281 -3.35 26.49 29.27
C LEU A 281 -1.94 25.95 29.01
N ALA A 282 -0.98 26.25 29.88
CA ALA A 282 0.38 25.72 29.79
C ALA A 282 0.41 24.19 29.95
N ALA A 283 -0.27 23.66 30.97
CA ALA A 283 -0.37 22.21 31.19
C ALA A 283 -1.05 21.50 30.01
N GLY A 284 -2.15 22.06 29.50
CA GLY A 284 -2.84 21.57 28.31
C GLY A 284 -1.96 21.61 27.06
N ALA A 285 -1.20 22.68 26.85
CA ALA A 285 -0.30 22.81 25.72
C ALA A 285 0.83 21.77 25.76
N ILE A 286 1.42 21.50 26.92
CA ILE A 286 2.42 20.44 27.12
C ILE A 286 1.84 19.07 26.76
N ASN A 287 0.63 18.76 27.27
CA ASN A 287 -0.01 17.49 27.00
C ASN A 287 -0.26 17.29 25.49
N ASN A 288 -0.82 18.30 24.82
CA ASN A 288 -1.05 18.24 23.39
C ASN A 288 0.25 18.16 22.58
N LEU A 289 1.33 18.85 22.99
CA LEU A 289 2.64 18.74 22.34
C LEU A 289 3.17 17.29 22.43
N SER A 290 3.05 16.65 23.59
CA SER A 290 3.49 15.27 23.80
C SER A 290 2.78 14.29 22.87
N ASP A 291 1.46 14.40 22.72
CA ASP A 291 0.68 13.52 21.85
C ASP A 291 1.05 13.70 20.36
N ASN A 292 1.15 14.95 19.90
CA ASN A 292 1.43 15.25 18.50
C ASN A 292 2.89 14.94 18.07
N ILE A 293 3.85 14.92 19.00
CA ILE A 293 5.24 14.51 18.69
C ILE A 293 5.30 13.03 18.28
N SER A 294 4.50 12.16 18.93
CA SER A 294 4.40 10.75 18.55
C SER A 294 3.85 10.59 17.13
N ASP A 295 2.86 11.39 16.76
CA ASP A 295 2.29 11.40 15.42
C ASP A 295 3.30 11.86 14.37
N LEU A 296 4.12 12.88 14.67
CA LEU A 296 5.22 13.27 13.78
C LEU A 296 6.23 12.14 13.57
N GLN A 297 6.62 11.44 14.64
CA GLN A 297 7.54 10.30 14.53
C GLN A 297 6.97 9.19 13.64
N ARG A 298 5.68 8.88 13.80
CA ARG A 298 4.98 7.93 12.93
C ARG A 298 4.93 8.43 11.48
N GLY A 299 4.62 9.71 11.28
CA GLY A 299 4.58 10.35 9.96
C GLY A 299 5.91 10.29 9.23
N LEU A 300 7.03 10.44 9.95
CA LEU A 300 8.36 10.37 9.37
C LEU A 300 8.68 8.99 8.80
N GLY A 301 8.29 7.90 9.50
CA GLY A 301 8.44 6.53 8.99
C GLY A 301 7.56 6.26 7.77
N ILE A 302 6.32 6.77 7.77
CA ILE A 302 5.43 6.69 6.61
C ILE A 302 6.02 7.43 5.42
N VAL A 303 6.47 8.66 5.62
CA VAL A 303 7.08 9.48 4.57
C VAL A 303 8.30 8.80 3.99
N GLU A 304 9.14 8.15 4.81
CA GLU A 304 10.27 7.35 4.36
C GLU A 304 9.83 6.19 3.47
N ARG A 305 8.90 5.35 3.92
CA ARG A 305 8.35 4.23 3.14
C ARG A 305 7.71 4.67 1.81
N LEU A 306 6.91 5.74 1.83
CA LEU A 306 6.28 6.26 0.61
C LEU A 306 7.34 6.75 -0.37
N PHE A 307 8.38 7.44 0.10
CA PHE A 307 9.45 7.90 -0.78
C PHE A 307 10.41 6.79 -1.21
N GLU A 308 10.54 5.70 -0.44
CA GLU A 308 11.18 4.48 -0.93
C GLU A 308 10.42 3.95 -2.15
N PHE A 309 9.10 3.72 -2.05
CA PHE A 309 8.30 3.28 -3.20
C PHE A 309 8.33 4.24 -4.39
N LYS A 310 8.22 5.54 -4.13
CA LYS A 310 8.26 6.55 -5.19
C LYS A 310 9.61 6.60 -5.91
N ASN A 311 10.71 6.43 -5.18
CA ASN A 311 12.06 6.55 -5.73
C ASN A 311 12.62 5.21 -6.22
N MET A 312 11.90 4.10 -6.02
CA MET A 312 12.21 2.82 -6.65
C MET A 312 12.21 2.99 -8.17
N LYS A 313 13.21 2.39 -8.81
CA LYS A 313 13.33 2.35 -10.25
C LYS A 313 13.26 0.90 -10.70
N SER A 314 12.67 0.65 -11.86
CA SER A 314 12.73 -0.66 -12.49
C SER A 314 14.19 -1.05 -12.70
N SER A 315 14.57 -2.28 -12.34
CA SER A 315 15.91 -2.79 -12.66
C SER A 315 16.02 -3.17 -14.14
N ILE A 316 14.88 -3.37 -14.80
CA ILE A 316 14.77 -3.60 -16.24
C ILE A 316 14.40 -2.27 -16.92
N VAL A 317 15.35 -1.71 -17.65
CA VAL A 317 15.21 -0.48 -18.44
C VAL A 317 15.61 -0.71 -19.89
N ASP A 318 15.16 0.19 -20.75
CA ASP A 318 15.63 0.25 -22.13
C ASP A 318 17.12 0.60 -22.18
N PRO A 319 17.89 0.02 -23.13
CA PRO A 319 19.26 0.46 -23.39
C PRO A 319 19.27 1.89 -23.96
N ASP A 320 20.42 2.58 -23.88
CA ASP A 320 20.57 3.96 -24.34
C ASP A 320 20.24 4.14 -25.83
N ASP A 321 20.58 3.15 -26.66
CA ASP A 321 20.23 3.09 -28.08
C ASP A 321 19.50 1.77 -28.38
N PRO A 322 18.17 1.73 -28.21
CA PRO A 322 17.40 0.51 -28.34
C PRO A 322 17.13 0.14 -29.81
N ILE A 323 17.37 -1.13 -30.11
CA ILE A 323 16.98 -1.74 -31.38
C ILE A 323 15.46 -1.85 -31.41
N LYS A 324 14.86 -1.33 -32.48
CA LYS A 324 13.43 -1.49 -32.75
C LYS A 324 13.20 -2.78 -33.52
N ILE A 325 12.20 -3.55 -33.09
CA ILE A 325 11.78 -4.78 -33.76
C ILE A 325 10.26 -4.83 -33.84
N CYS A 326 9.73 -5.21 -34.99
CA CYS A 326 8.28 -5.27 -35.19
C CYS A 326 7.79 -6.68 -35.61
N SER A 327 8.72 -7.58 -35.96
CA SER A 327 8.41 -8.93 -36.45
C SER A 327 9.51 -9.92 -36.06
N VAL A 328 9.16 -11.20 -35.98
CA VAL A 328 10.12 -12.30 -35.78
C VAL A 328 10.24 -13.09 -37.08
N GLN A 329 11.43 -13.10 -37.69
CA GLN A 329 11.68 -13.71 -39.01
C GLN A 329 12.49 -15.00 -38.95
N LYS A 330 13.47 -15.09 -38.04
CA LYS A 330 14.34 -16.27 -37.89
C LYS A 330 13.88 -17.12 -36.73
N GLY A 331 13.66 -16.51 -35.57
CA GLY A 331 13.23 -17.21 -34.36
C GLY A 331 13.90 -16.74 -33.07
N ILE A 332 13.74 -17.55 -32.03
CA ILE A 332 14.15 -17.27 -30.66
C ILE A 332 15.22 -18.28 -30.25
N SER A 333 16.31 -17.84 -29.61
CA SER A 333 17.36 -18.74 -29.12
C SER A 333 17.79 -18.41 -27.70
N PHE A 334 17.85 -19.45 -26.87
CA PHE A 334 18.44 -19.46 -25.54
C PHE A 334 19.85 -20.04 -25.64
N ASN A 335 20.85 -19.30 -25.15
CA ASN A 335 22.26 -19.66 -25.25
C ASN A 335 22.90 -19.68 -23.86
N GLY A 336 23.00 -20.86 -23.26
CA GLY A 336 23.68 -21.09 -21.97
C GLY A 336 23.07 -20.31 -20.81
N VAL A 337 21.74 -20.19 -20.78
CA VAL A 337 21.03 -19.33 -19.84
C VAL A 337 21.04 -19.93 -18.43
N THR A 338 21.56 -19.16 -17.47
CA THR A 338 21.49 -19.49 -16.04
C THR A 338 20.83 -18.33 -15.29
N PHE A 339 19.87 -18.65 -14.42
CA PHE A 339 19.09 -17.67 -13.68
C PHE A 339 18.81 -18.12 -12.23
N PHE A 340 18.90 -17.16 -11.30
CA PHE A 340 18.60 -17.29 -9.88
C PHE A 340 17.56 -16.24 -9.49
N TYR A 341 16.54 -16.66 -8.72
CA TYR A 341 15.68 -15.69 -8.03
C TYR A 341 16.42 -15.12 -6.82
N GLU A 342 16.20 -13.84 -6.52
CA GLU A 342 16.85 -13.16 -5.38
C GLU A 342 16.57 -13.86 -4.04
N SER A 343 15.38 -14.43 -3.88
CA SER A 343 14.97 -15.19 -2.70
C SER A 343 15.67 -16.54 -2.54
N GLN A 344 16.31 -17.05 -3.60
CA GLN A 344 16.96 -18.37 -3.64
C GLN A 344 18.29 -18.29 -4.41
N SER A 345 19.27 -17.58 -3.84
CA SER A 345 20.61 -17.41 -4.42
C SER A 345 21.39 -18.72 -4.58
N ASP A 346 21.06 -19.74 -3.79
CA ASP A 346 21.89 -20.95 -3.67
C ASP A 346 21.50 -22.03 -4.69
N LYS A 347 20.34 -21.91 -5.34
CA LYS A 347 19.84 -22.88 -6.32
C LYS A 347 19.36 -22.17 -7.59
N PRO A 348 19.96 -22.46 -8.76
CA PRO A 348 19.51 -21.86 -10.00
C PRO A 348 18.12 -22.38 -10.37
N ALA A 349 17.21 -21.47 -10.72
CA ALA A 349 15.92 -21.84 -11.31
C ALA A 349 16.08 -22.36 -12.74
N LEU A 350 17.08 -21.84 -13.47
CA LEU A 350 17.54 -22.37 -14.76
C LEU A 350 19.07 -22.45 -14.74
N ASN A 351 19.64 -23.52 -15.30
CA ASN A 351 21.06 -23.81 -15.27
C ASN A 351 21.57 -24.25 -16.66
N ASN A 352 22.31 -23.37 -17.33
CA ASN A 352 22.90 -23.61 -18.65
C ASN A 352 21.89 -24.11 -19.70
N VAL A 353 20.74 -23.46 -19.78
CA VAL A 353 19.64 -23.80 -20.69
C VAL A 353 19.95 -23.27 -22.08
N SER A 354 19.97 -24.18 -23.07
CA SER A 354 20.19 -23.85 -24.48
C SER A 354 19.18 -24.56 -25.39
N PHE A 355 18.46 -23.80 -26.21
CA PHE A 355 17.57 -24.31 -27.24
C PHE A 355 17.18 -23.20 -28.22
N SER A 356 16.67 -23.58 -29.39
CA SER A 356 16.15 -22.66 -30.40
C SER A 356 14.73 -23.03 -30.85
N ILE A 357 13.97 -22.00 -31.19
CA ILE A 357 12.61 -22.03 -31.72
C ILE A 357 12.63 -21.26 -33.03
N GLU A 358 12.27 -21.91 -34.14
CA GLU A 358 12.23 -21.30 -35.46
C GLU A 358 10.97 -20.43 -35.64
N ALA A 359 11.03 -19.42 -36.50
CA ALA A 359 9.87 -18.61 -36.82
C ALA A 359 8.76 -19.48 -37.45
N GLY A 360 7.52 -19.32 -36.95
CA GLY A 360 6.37 -20.12 -37.34
C GLY A 360 6.27 -21.49 -36.66
N GLN A 361 7.29 -21.90 -35.89
CA GLN A 361 7.31 -23.20 -35.21
C GLN A 361 6.48 -23.16 -33.92
N ALA A 362 5.69 -24.21 -33.69
CA ALA A 362 5.04 -24.48 -32.42
C ALA A 362 5.93 -25.39 -31.56
N VAL A 363 6.25 -24.96 -30.35
CA VAL A 363 7.13 -25.68 -29.42
C VAL A 363 6.46 -25.86 -28.07
N SER A 364 6.45 -27.07 -27.54
CA SER A 364 6.02 -27.33 -26.17
C SER A 364 7.19 -27.45 -25.20
N ILE A 365 7.04 -26.86 -24.02
CA ILE A 365 7.97 -26.96 -22.91
C ILE A 365 7.28 -27.77 -21.81
N VAL A 366 7.79 -28.96 -21.55
CA VAL A 366 7.19 -29.96 -20.64
C VAL A 366 8.16 -30.31 -19.52
N GLY A 367 7.64 -30.77 -18.38
CA GLY A 367 8.46 -31.20 -17.26
C GLY A 367 7.72 -31.14 -15.92
N PRO A 368 8.30 -31.69 -14.84
CA PRO A 368 7.70 -31.67 -13.51
C PRO A 368 7.40 -30.26 -12.97
N SER A 369 6.48 -30.14 -12.01
CA SER A 369 6.27 -28.88 -11.29
C SER A 369 7.56 -28.40 -10.64
N GLY A 370 7.84 -27.09 -10.74
CA GLY A 370 9.10 -26.52 -10.23
C GLY A 370 10.34 -26.74 -11.11
N SER A 371 10.21 -27.33 -12.31
CA SER A 371 11.37 -27.55 -13.20
C SER A 371 11.94 -26.29 -13.86
N GLY A 372 11.28 -25.13 -13.75
CA GLY A 372 11.74 -23.85 -14.30
C GLY A 372 10.97 -23.36 -15.54
N LYS A 373 9.90 -24.04 -15.96
CA LYS A 373 9.10 -23.70 -17.15
C LYS A 373 8.59 -22.24 -17.15
N SER A 374 7.89 -21.82 -16.09
CA SER A 374 7.38 -20.45 -15.98
C SER A 374 8.50 -19.40 -15.92
N THR A 375 9.67 -19.76 -15.39
CA THR A 375 10.86 -18.89 -15.39
C THR A 375 11.31 -18.55 -16.82
N ILE A 376 11.19 -19.48 -17.78
CA ILE A 376 11.50 -19.21 -19.18
C ILE A 376 10.60 -18.11 -19.74
N LEU A 377 9.30 -18.13 -19.45
CA LEU A 377 8.39 -17.07 -19.90
C LEU A 377 8.75 -15.72 -19.29
N LYS A 378 9.03 -15.69 -17.98
CA LYS A 378 9.42 -14.46 -17.28
C LYS A 378 10.69 -13.86 -17.87
N LEU A 379 11.68 -14.68 -18.24
CA LEU A 379 12.90 -14.20 -18.91
C LEU A 379 12.63 -13.75 -20.35
N LEU A 380 11.77 -14.46 -21.09
CA LEU A 380 11.44 -14.12 -22.47
C LEU A 380 10.68 -12.79 -22.59
N LEU A 381 9.74 -12.54 -21.67
CA LEU A 381 9.02 -11.27 -21.53
C LEU A 381 9.86 -10.17 -20.84
N ARG A 382 11.11 -10.50 -20.49
CA ARG A 382 12.07 -9.64 -19.79
C ARG A 382 11.46 -9.02 -18.53
N PHE A 383 10.81 -9.85 -17.71
CA PHE A 383 10.45 -9.52 -16.32
C PHE A 383 11.65 -9.71 -15.38
N HIS A 384 12.59 -10.55 -15.80
CA HIS A 384 13.92 -10.67 -15.25
C HIS A 384 14.94 -10.75 -16.39
N ASP A 385 16.17 -10.36 -16.07
CA ASP A 385 17.32 -10.60 -16.93
C ASP A 385 18.06 -11.87 -16.48
N PRO A 386 18.60 -12.68 -17.40
CA PRO A 386 19.42 -13.83 -17.02
C PRO A 386 20.74 -13.38 -16.38
N ASN A 387 21.23 -14.16 -15.40
CA ASN A 387 22.51 -13.89 -14.72
C ASN A 387 23.71 -14.29 -15.60
N LYS A 388 23.59 -15.38 -16.38
CA LYS A 388 24.58 -15.81 -17.38
C LYS A 388 23.88 -16.27 -18.66
N GLY A 389 24.60 -16.27 -19.77
CA GLY A 389 24.08 -16.61 -21.09
C GLY A 389 23.33 -15.45 -21.73
N SER A 390 22.64 -15.73 -22.83
CA SER A 390 21.84 -14.74 -23.56
C SER A 390 20.57 -15.35 -24.15
N ILE A 391 19.55 -14.51 -24.29
CA ILE A 391 18.32 -14.81 -25.02
C ILE A 391 18.31 -13.87 -26.21
N THR A 392 18.09 -14.40 -27.40
CA THR A 392 18.11 -13.64 -28.65
C THR A 392 16.83 -13.85 -29.46
N ILE A 393 16.39 -12.80 -30.14
CA ILE A 393 15.32 -12.83 -31.14
C ILE A 393 15.92 -12.33 -32.45
N ASP A 394 15.87 -13.16 -33.49
CA ASP A 394 16.50 -12.92 -34.79
C ASP A 394 18.01 -12.61 -34.73
N GLY A 395 18.68 -13.10 -33.68
CA GLY A 395 20.10 -12.86 -33.40
C GLY A 395 20.39 -11.63 -32.54
N HIS A 396 19.40 -10.77 -32.29
CA HIS A 396 19.54 -9.63 -31.38
C HIS A 396 19.26 -10.04 -29.95
N ASN A 397 20.10 -9.62 -29.00
CA ASN A 397 19.86 -9.88 -27.59
C ASN A 397 18.61 -9.14 -27.12
N ILE A 398 17.73 -9.79 -26.35
CA ILE A 398 16.51 -9.14 -25.83
C ILE A 398 16.81 -7.91 -24.96
N LYS A 399 18.03 -7.81 -24.40
CA LYS A 399 18.49 -6.65 -23.63
C LYS A 399 18.75 -5.41 -24.49
N SER A 400 19.07 -5.59 -25.78
CA SER A 400 19.30 -4.48 -26.71
C SER A 400 18.02 -3.99 -27.40
N ILE A 401 16.87 -4.62 -27.17
CA ILE A 401 15.59 -4.30 -27.80
C ILE A 401 14.78 -3.38 -26.87
N ALA A 402 14.07 -2.39 -27.42
CA ALA A 402 13.11 -1.60 -26.66
C ALA A 402 12.04 -2.50 -26.00
N LEU A 403 11.76 -2.32 -24.71
CA LEU A 403 10.88 -3.17 -23.92
C LEU A 403 9.45 -3.19 -24.46
N ASN A 404 8.95 -2.04 -24.90
CA ASN A 404 7.62 -1.95 -25.51
C ASN A 404 7.55 -2.77 -26.79
N ASP A 405 8.55 -2.62 -27.68
CA ASP A 405 8.65 -3.36 -28.92
C ASP A 405 8.78 -4.87 -28.64
N LEU A 406 9.66 -5.26 -27.73
CA LEU A 406 9.83 -6.65 -27.28
C LEU A 406 8.50 -7.25 -26.80
N ARG A 407 7.80 -6.60 -25.88
CA ARG A 407 6.53 -7.10 -25.30
C ARG A 407 5.35 -6.99 -26.25
N SER A 408 5.44 -6.14 -27.27
CA SER A 408 4.44 -6.05 -28.35
C SER A 408 4.44 -7.31 -29.22
N LEU A 409 5.61 -7.97 -29.39
CA LEU A 409 5.74 -9.20 -30.15
C LEU A 409 4.95 -10.36 -29.54
N PHE A 410 4.77 -10.39 -28.22
CA PHE A 410 4.21 -11.52 -27.50
C PHE A 410 2.72 -11.35 -27.19
N GLY A 411 1.93 -12.40 -27.34
CA GLY A 411 0.60 -12.49 -26.72
C GLY A 411 0.59 -13.64 -25.73
N LEU A 412 0.11 -13.36 -24.53
CA LEU A 412 0.11 -14.31 -23.42
C LEU A 412 -1.32 -14.73 -23.10
N VAL A 413 -1.55 -16.05 -23.08
CA VAL A 413 -2.69 -16.67 -22.44
C VAL A 413 -2.18 -17.28 -21.13
N PRO A 414 -2.31 -16.58 -20.00
CA PRO A 414 -1.76 -17.02 -18.72
C PRO A 414 -2.54 -18.21 -18.14
N GLN A 415 -1.93 -18.89 -17.17
CA GLN A 415 -2.56 -19.95 -16.38
C GLN A 415 -3.73 -19.42 -15.54
N ASP A 416 -3.55 -18.27 -14.88
CA ASP A 416 -4.60 -17.62 -14.09
C ASP A 416 -5.59 -16.86 -14.99
N HIS A 417 -6.88 -17.22 -14.92
CA HIS A 417 -7.94 -16.60 -15.73
C HIS A 417 -8.38 -15.21 -15.22
N MET A 418 -7.43 -14.27 -15.10
CA MET A 418 -7.72 -12.95 -14.55
C MET A 418 -8.52 -12.07 -15.52
N ILE A 419 -9.75 -11.76 -15.09
CA ILE A 419 -10.67 -10.83 -15.75
C ILE A 419 -10.75 -9.54 -14.94
N PHE A 420 -10.65 -8.39 -15.62
CA PHE A 420 -10.76 -7.08 -15.00
C PHE A 420 -12.23 -6.77 -14.70
N SER A 421 -12.46 -5.98 -13.65
CA SER A 421 -13.81 -5.61 -13.20
C SER A 421 -14.40 -4.49 -14.07
N CYS A 422 -14.65 -4.81 -15.34
CA CYS A 422 -15.19 -3.93 -16.38
C CYS A 422 -16.15 -4.74 -17.29
N SER A 423 -16.61 -4.16 -18.39
CA SER A 423 -17.44 -4.87 -19.38
C SER A 423 -16.64 -5.96 -20.13
N ILE A 424 -17.32 -6.83 -20.86
CA ILE A 424 -16.66 -7.86 -21.70
C ILE A 424 -15.85 -7.20 -22.82
N ILE A 425 -16.41 -6.17 -23.47
CA ILE A 425 -15.69 -5.41 -24.51
C ILE A 425 -14.42 -4.76 -23.98
N GLU A 426 -14.49 -4.07 -22.84
CA GLU A 426 -13.31 -3.46 -22.22
C GLU A 426 -12.26 -4.52 -21.86
N ASN A 427 -12.69 -5.69 -21.40
CA ASN A 427 -11.77 -6.81 -21.16
C ASN A 427 -11.06 -7.29 -22.43
N ILE A 428 -11.75 -7.40 -23.57
CA ILE A 428 -11.13 -7.85 -24.83
C ILE A 428 -10.20 -6.76 -25.38
N LEU A 429 -10.56 -5.48 -25.25
CA LEU A 429 -9.78 -4.32 -25.68
C LEU A 429 -8.41 -4.19 -25.01
N TYR A 430 -8.13 -4.89 -23.90
CA TYR A 430 -6.77 -5.00 -23.36
C TYR A 430 -5.77 -5.59 -24.38
N GLY A 431 -6.23 -6.37 -25.37
CA GLY A 431 -5.38 -6.90 -26.43
C GLY A 431 -4.89 -5.82 -27.41
N LYS A 432 -5.76 -4.85 -27.73
CA LYS A 432 -5.49 -3.73 -28.65
C LYS A 432 -6.37 -2.54 -28.25
N PRO A 433 -5.88 -1.63 -27.39
CA PRO A 433 -6.64 -0.45 -26.99
C PRO A 433 -7.03 0.39 -28.21
N GLY A 434 -8.30 0.79 -28.29
CA GLY A 434 -8.83 1.57 -29.42
C GLY A 434 -9.19 0.77 -30.67
N ALA A 435 -9.19 -0.57 -30.61
CA ALA A 435 -9.72 -1.39 -31.69
C ALA A 435 -11.22 -1.12 -31.94
N GLU A 436 -11.64 -1.25 -33.20
CA GLU A 436 -13.04 -1.06 -33.56
C GLU A 436 -13.91 -2.21 -33.02
N TYR A 437 -15.21 -1.93 -32.81
CA TYR A 437 -16.16 -2.93 -32.31
C TYR A 437 -16.18 -4.21 -33.16
N GLU A 438 -16.05 -4.08 -34.49
CA GLU A 438 -16.05 -5.24 -35.37
C GLU A 438 -14.79 -6.10 -35.17
N GLU A 439 -13.62 -5.50 -34.92
CA GLU A 439 -12.41 -6.26 -34.58
C GLU A 439 -12.60 -7.05 -33.27
N VAL A 440 -13.20 -6.43 -32.26
CA VAL A 440 -13.52 -7.08 -30.98
C VAL A 440 -14.50 -8.23 -31.20
N ARG A 441 -15.52 -8.03 -32.02
CA ARG A 441 -16.52 -9.04 -32.36
C ARG A 441 -15.88 -10.23 -33.09
N GLN A 442 -15.01 -9.98 -34.08
CA GLN A 442 -14.28 -11.04 -34.78
C GLN A 442 -13.35 -11.82 -33.84
N ALA A 443 -12.68 -11.13 -32.92
CA ALA A 443 -11.86 -11.79 -31.90
C ALA A 443 -12.70 -12.68 -30.96
N ALA A 444 -13.89 -12.24 -30.58
CA ALA A 444 -14.84 -13.03 -29.79
C ALA A 444 -15.38 -14.24 -30.57
N ILE A 445 -15.61 -14.11 -31.89
CA ILE A 445 -15.99 -15.23 -32.76
C ILE A 445 -14.87 -16.27 -32.81
N GLY A 446 -13.63 -15.87 -33.11
CA GLY A 446 -12.48 -16.78 -33.16
C GLY A 446 -12.16 -17.45 -31.81
N ALA A 447 -12.51 -16.79 -30.69
CA ALA A 447 -12.42 -17.39 -29.36
C ALA A 447 -13.62 -18.27 -28.99
N TYR A 448 -14.58 -18.47 -29.90
CA TYR A 448 -15.85 -19.16 -29.63
C TYR A 448 -16.62 -18.57 -28.44
N ALA A 449 -16.50 -17.26 -28.18
CA ALA A 449 -17.11 -16.58 -27.03
C ALA A 449 -18.53 -16.08 -27.32
N MET A 450 -18.90 -15.87 -28.58
CA MET A 450 -20.23 -15.36 -28.95
C MET A 450 -21.39 -16.18 -28.39
N GLU A 451 -21.23 -17.51 -28.31
CA GLU A 451 -22.26 -18.44 -27.80
C GLU A 451 -22.79 -18.08 -26.42
N PHE A 452 -21.94 -17.55 -25.53
CA PHE A 452 -22.37 -17.12 -24.20
C PHE A 452 -22.57 -15.61 -24.13
N ILE A 453 -21.79 -14.81 -24.87
CA ILE A 453 -21.94 -13.35 -24.89
C ILE A 453 -23.34 -12.97 -25.38
N ASP A 454 -23.86 -13.61 -26.44
CA ASP A 454 -25.20 -13.32 -26.98
C ASP A 454 -26.34 -13.68 -26.01
N LYS A 455 -26.07 -14.55 -25.02
CA LYS A 455 -27.04 -14.96 -23.99
C LYS A 455 -27.04 -14.03 -22.77
N LEU A 456 -26.07 -13.12 -22.65
CA LEU A 456 -25.99 -12.17 -21.55
C LEU A 456 -26.93 -10.97 -21.80
N PRO A 457 -27.52 -10.36 -20.75
CA PRO A 457 -28.48 -9.27 -20.89
C PRO A 457 -27.97 -8.10 -21.73
N ASP A 458 -26.73 -7.66 -21.47
CA ASP A 458 -26.11 -6.50 -22.11
C ASP A 458 -25.03 -6.92 -23.13
N LYS A 459 -24.98 -8.21 -23.49
CA LYS A 459 -24.00 -8.78 -24.42
C LYS A 459 -22.56 -8.33 -24.09
N PHE A 460 -21.90 -7.61 -24.99
CA PHE A 460 -20.53 -7.10 -24.82
C PHE A 460 -20.39 -6.07 -23.69
N ASP A 461 -21.44 -5.30 -23.41
CA ASP A 461 -21.45 -4.27 -22.37
C ASP A 461 -21.70 -4.87 -20.96
N THR A 462 -21.93 -6.20 -20.88
CA THR A 462 -22.17 -6.88 -19.62
C THR A 462 -20.99 -6.70 -18.67
N PHE A 463 -21.25 -6.08 -17.52
CA PHE A 463 -20.27 -5.91 -16.46
C PHE A 463 -20.03 -7.24 -15.71
N VAL A 464 -18.81 -7.76 -15.79
CA VAL A 464 -18.45 -9.11 -15.30
C VAL A 464 -18.09 -9.17 -13.81
N GLY A 465 -17.93 -7.99 -13.17
CA GLY A 465 -17.61 -7.87 -11.74
C GLY A 465 -16.17 -8.23 -11.36
N LYS A 466 -15.88 -8.18 -10.06
CA LYS A 466 -14.53 -8.45 -9.52
C LYS A 466 -14.07 -9.85 -9.95
N ARG A 467 -12.93 -9.94 -10.64
CA ARG A 467 -12.35 -11.21 -11.15
C ARG A 467 -13.31 -12.03 -12.05
N GLY A 468 -14.27 -11.38 -12.69
CA GLY A 468 -15.22 -12.07 -13.57
C GLY A 468 -16.10 -13.10 -12.86
N LEU A 469 -16.49 -12.86 -11.61
CA LEU A 469 -17.31 -13.78 -10.79
C LEU A 469 -18.60 -14.27 -11.47
N LYS A 470 -19.12 -13.54 -12.45
CA LYS A 470 -20.32 -13.91 -13.22
C LYS A 470 -20.06 -14.91 -14.36
N LEU A 471 -18.81 -15.27 -14.61
CA LEU A 471 -18.40 -16.11 -15.73
C LEU A 471 -17.82 -17.43 -15.22
N SER A 472 -18.06 -18.52 -15.95
CA SER A 472 -17.35 -19.79 -15.72
C SER A 472 -15.89 -19.68 -16.13
N GLU A 473 -15.02 -20.53 -15.60
CA GLU A 473 -13.58 -20.53 -15.96
C GLU A 473 -13.37 -20.66 -17.48
N GLY A 474 -14.13 -21.53 -18.15
CA GLY A 474 -14.08 -21.66 -19.61
C GLY A 474 -14.57 -20.42 -20.39
N GLN A 475 -15.47 -19.63 -19.82
CA GLN A 475 -15.88 -18.35 -20.40
C GLN A 475 -14.80 -17.28 -20.21
N LYS A 476 -14.26 -17.16 -18.98
CA LYS A 476 -13.13 -16.26 -18.70
C LYS A 476 -11.96 -16.54 -19.63
N GLN A 477 -11.66 -17.82 -19.83
CA GLN A 477 -10.58 -18.22 -20.69
C GLN A 477 -10.80 -17.86 -22.16
N ARG A 478 -12.01 -18.06 -22.69
CA ARG A 478 -12.34 -17.62 -24.05
C ARG A 478 -12.22 -16.10 -24.22
N ILE A 479 -12.55 -15.31 -23.19
CA ILE A 479 -12.30 -13.85 -23.22
C ILE A 479 -10.79 -13.55 -23.28
N ILE A 480 -9.96 -14.27 -22.54
CA ILE A 480 -8.51 -14.11 -22.57
C ILE A 480 -7.95 -14.50 -23.95
N ILE A 481 -8.46 -15.58 -24.55
CA ILE A 481 -8.09 -15.97 -25.92
C ILE A 481 -8.52 -14.89 -26.92
N ALA A 482 -9.71 -14.30 -26.77
CA ALA A 482 -10.14 -13.17 -27.58
C ALA A 482 -9.17 -11.98 -27.46
N ARG A 483 -8.63 -11.68 -26.27
CA ARG A 483 -7.57 -10.65 -26.11
C ARG A 483 -6.34 -10.98 -26.96
N ALA A 484 -5.91 -12.24 -26.94
CA ALA A 484 -4.75 -12.70 -27.71
C ALA A 484 -5.01 -12.67 -29.23
N ILE A 485 -6.21 -13.07 -29.68
CA ILE A 485 -6.62 -12.96 -31.08
C ILE A 485 -6.62 -11.49 -31.52
N LEU A 486 -7.25 -10.61 -30.74
CA LEU A 486 -7.32 -9.18 -31.06
C LEU A 486 -5.92 -8.54 -31.13
N LYS A 487 -5.01 -8.94 -30.24
CA LYS A 487 -3.63 -8.47 -30.24
C LYS A 487 -2.86 -8.93 -31.49
N ASN A 488 -3.19 -10.08 -32.05
CA ASN A 488 -2.51 -10.70 -33.20
C ASN A 488 -0.96 -10.73 -33.08
N PRO A 489 -0.40 -11.36 -32.03
CA PRO A 489 1.03 -11.28 -31.68
C PRO A 489 1.97 -12.09 -32.58
N GLN A 490 3.21 -11.68 -32.81
CA GLN A 490 4.18 -12.46 -33.59
C GLN A 490 4.57 -13.79 -32.92
N VAL A 491 4.56 -13.81 -31.58
CA VAL A 491 4.85 -14.99 -30.76
C VAL A 491 3.71 -15.21 -29.77
N LEU A 492 3.06 -16.36 -29.84
CA LEU A 492 2.02 -16.74 -28.90
C LEU A 492 2.61 -17.56 -27.75
N ILE A 493 2.25 -17.21 -26.52
CA ILE A 493 2.61 -17.94 -25.31
C ILE A 493 1.33 -18.48 -24.67
N LEU A 494 1.27 -19.79 -24.51
CA LEU A 494 0.18 -20.49 -23.85
C LEU A 494 0.70 -21.13 -22.56
N ASP A 495 0.28 -20.65 -21.39
CA ASP A 495 0.71 -21.18 -20.09
C ASP A 495 -0.44 -21.95 -19.44
N GLU A 496 -0.38 -23.28 -19.48
CA GLU A 496 -1.40 -24.20 -18.95
C GLU A 496 -2.85 -23.86 -19.32
N ALA A 497 -3.03 -23.34 -20.53
CA ALA A 497 -4.27 -22.79 -21.06
C ALA A 497 -5.40 -23.83 -21.32
N THR A 498 -5.45 -24.96 -20.62
CA THR A 498 -6.66 -25.82 -20.58
C THR A 498 -6.90 -26.47 -19.22
N SER A 499 -6.11 -26.10 -18.21
CA SER A 499 -6.26 -26.64 -16.87
C SER A 499 -7.62 -26.22 -16.25
N ALA A 500 -8.22 -27.13 -15.48
CA ALA A 500 -9.45 -26.90 -14.70
C ALA A 500 -10.74 -26.52 -15.48
N LEU A 501 -10.91 -26.99 -16.72
CA LEU A 501 -12.13 -26.80 -17.51
C LEU A 501 -13.06 -28.03 -17.54
N ASP A 502 -14.36 -27.80 -17.70
CA ASP A 502 -15.32 -28.85 -18.06
C ASP A 502 -15.14 -29.29 -19.53
N TYR A 503 -15.50 -30.53 -19.85
CA TYR A 503 -15.24 -31.15 -21.16
C TYR A 503 -15.78 -30.34 -22.36
N LYS A 504 -16.98 -29.73 -22.23
CA LYS A 504 -17.57 -28.94 -23.33
C LYS A 504 -16.79 -27.64 -23.53
N SER A 505 -16.49 -26.92 -22.46
CA SER A 505 -15.66 -25.71 -22.53
C SER A 505 -14.24 -26.01 -23.01
N GLU A 506 -13.64 -27.12 -22.56
CA GLU A 506 -12.29 -27.53 -22.96
C GLU A 506 -12.20 -27.73 -24.48
N ASN A 507 -13.17 -28.40 -25.10
CA ASN A 507 -13.19 -28.61 -26.54
C ASN A 507 -13.24 -27.29 -27.33
N LEU A 508 -14.04 -26.32 -26.89
CA LEU A 508 -14.12 -25.00 -27.54
C LEU A 508 -12.82 -24.21 -27.36
N VAL A 509 -12.25 -24.24 -26.16
CA VAL A 509 -10.96 -23.59 -25.86
C VAL A 509 -9.83 -24.21 -26.69
N GLN A 510 -9.76 -25.55 -26.78
CA GLN A 510 -8.77 -26.26 -27.59
C GLN A 510 -8.90 -25.90 -29.08
N LYS A 511 -10.12 -25.79 -29.61
CA LYS A 511 -10.34 -25.35 -31.00
C LYS A 511 -9.83 -23.93 -31.22
N ALA A 512 -10.23 -22.99 -30.35
CA ALA A 512 -9.78 -21.60 -30.41
C ALA A 512 -8.25 -21.49 -30.35
N LEU A 513 -7.61 -22.24 -29.45
CA LEU A 513 -6.15 -22.27 -29.33
C LEU A 513 -5.49 -22.86 -30.58
N SER A 514 -5.99 -23.99 -31.09
CA SER A 514 -5.46 -24.62 -32.30
C SER A 514 -5.56 -23.71 -33.52
N GLU A 515 -6.64 -22.94 -33.67
CA GLU A 515 -6.78 -21.95 -34.74
C GLU A 515 -5.82 -20.76 -34.54
N LEU A 516 -5.70 -20.25 -33.31
CA LEU A 516 -4.80 -19.14 -32.97
C LEU A 516 -3.31 -19.48 -33.19
N MET A 517 -2.93 -20.75 -33.04
CA MET A 517 -1.58 -21.28 -33.25
C MET A 517 -1.16 -21.36 -34.73
N GLN A 518 -2.11 -21.38 -35.67
CA GLN A 518 -1.78 -21.59 -37.08
C GLN A 518 -0.91 -20.45 -37.63
N ASN A 519 0.13 -20.82 -38.40
CA ASN A 519 1.07 -19.90 -39.05
C ASN A 519 1.76 -18.92 -38.09
N ARG A 520 1.98 -19.33 -36.83
CA ARG A 520 2.52 -18.45 -35.78
C ARG A 520 3.50 -19.20 -34.89
N THR A 521 4.61 -18.53 -34.58
CA THR A 521 5.55 -19.02 -33.56
C THR A 521 4.81 -19.17 -32.23
N THR A 522 4.75 -20.38 -31.68
CA THR A 522 3.99 -20.66 -30.46
C THR A 522 4.85 -21.35 -29.43
N ILE A 523 4.81 -20.88 -28.19
CA ILE A 523 5.42 -21.52 -27.03
C ILE A 523 4.32 -22.00 -26.11
N VAL A 524 4.21 -23.32 -25.94
CA VAL A 524 3.20 -23.96 -25.11
C VAL A 524 3.86 -24.52 -23.85
N ILE A 525 3.54 -23.96 -22.69
CA ILE A 525 3.87 -24.57 -21.41
C ILE A 525 2.67 -25.41 -20.99
N THR A 526 2.88 -26.72 -20.93
CA THR A 526 1.81 -27.64 -20.59
C THR A 526 2.37 -28.82 -19.84
N HIS A 527 1.61 -29.30 -18.86
CA HIS A 527 1.76 -30.68 -18.42
C HIS A 527 0.97 -31.63 -19.33
N ARG A 528 -0.12 -31.20 -19.98
CA ARG A 528 -1.03 -32.05 -20.78
C ARG A 528 -0.42 -32.51 -22.12
N LEU A 529 -0.32 -33.82 -22.27
CA LEU A 529 0.18 -34.50 -23.48
C LEU A 529 -0.60 -34.12 -24.74
N SER A 530 -1.94 -34.04 -24.65
CA SER A 530 -2.82 -33.70 -25.77
C SER A 530 -2.51 -32.37 -26.43
N THR A 531 -1.96 -31.41 -25.68
CA THR A 531 -1.55 -30.10 -26.21
C THR A 531 -0.10 -30.13 -26.67
N ALA A 532 0.78 -30.86 -25.99
CA ALA A 532 2.17 -31.06 -26.42
C ALA A 532 2.26 -31.79 -27.78
N LEU A 533 1.37 -32.74 -28.04
CA LEU A 533 1.26 -33.48 -29.31
C LEU A 533 0.99 -32.58 -30.53
N LYS A 534 0.40 -31.41 -30.33
CA LYS A 534 0.07 -30.45 -31.39
C LYS A 534 1.23 -29.51 -31.73
N THR A 535 2.42 -29.76 -31.19
CA THR A 535 3.62 -28.92 -31.40
C THR A 535 4.63 -29.66 -32.25
N ASP A 536 5.39 -28.91 -33.06
CA ASP A 536 6.42 -29.43 -33.96
C ASP A 536 7.62 -29.99 -33.19
N LYS A 537 7.86 -29.44 -31.99
CA LYS A 537 9.04 -29.75 -31.16
C LYS A 537 8.68 -29.71 -29.69
N ILE A 538 9.23 -30.66 -28.94
CA ILE A 538 9.05 -30.78 -27.49
C ILE A 538 10.40 -30.57 -26.82
N ILE A 539 10.44 -29.72 -25.79
CA ILE A 539 11.59 -29.43 -24.94
C ILE A 539 11.24 -29.88 -23.53
N VAL A 540 11.97 -30.86 -23.03
CA VAL A 540 11.78 -31.42 -21.69
C VAL A 540 12.74 -30.74 -20.73
N ILE A 541 12.19 -30.12 -19.69
CA ILE A 541 12.96 -29.41 -18.67
C ILE A 541 12.82 -30.10 -17.33
N ASN A 542 13.98 -30.37 -16.72
CA ASN A 542 14.08 -30.99 -15.42
C ASN A 542 15.15 -30.30 -14.58
N HIS A 543 14.82 -29.98 -13.33
CA HIS A 543 15.71 -29.27 -12.40
C HIS A 543 16.46 -28.07 -13.04
N GLY A 544 15.74 -27.27 -13.83
CA GLY A 544 16.29 -26.09 -14.50
C GLY A 544 17.21 -26.37 -15.70
N LYS A 545 17.30 -27.61 -16.20
CA LYS A 545 18.11 -27.99 -17.37
C LYS A 545 17.25 -28.56 -18.48
N VAL A 546 17.70 -28.39 -19.73
CA VAL A 546 17.13 -29.11 -20.87
C VAL A 546 17.65 -30.54 -20.84
N GLU A 547 16.75 -31.51 -20.67
CA GLU A 547 17.09 -32.93 -20.59
C GLU A 547 16.91 -33.63 -21.94
N GLU A 548 15.80 -33.34 -22.64
CA GLU A 548 15.49 -33.92 -23.93
C GLU A 548 14.87 -32.89 -24.88
N VAL A 549 15.13 -33.06 -26.18
CA VAL A 549 14.53 -32.27 -27.26
C VAL A 549 14.22 -33.19 -28.43
N GLY A 550 13.03 -33.08 -29.01
CA GLY A 550 12.63 -33.87 -30.17
C GLY A 550 11.15 -33.80 -30.50
N THR A 551 10.70 -34.62 -31.44
CA THR A 551 9.27 -34.86 -31.69
C THR A 551 8.70 -35.88 -30.71
N HIS A 552 7.38 -35.97 -30.63
CA HIS A 552 6.69 -36.96 -29.78
C HIS A 552 7.25 -38.37 -29.95
N ASP A 553 7.25 -38.88 -31.18
CA ASP A 553 7.68 -40.25 -31.50
C ASP A 553 9.15 -40.49 -31.17
N SER A 554 10.00 -39.47 -31.40
CA SER A 554 11.42 -39.54 -31.07
C SER A 554 11.67 -39.56 -29.55
N LEU A 555 10.83 -38.92 -28.75
CA LEU A 555 11.00 -38.86 -27.30
C LEU A 555 10.38 -40.07 -26.60
N ILE A 556 9.26 -40.61 -27.09
CA ILE A 556 8.69 -41.86 -26.58
C ILE A 556 9.64 -43.03 -26.80
N SER A 557 10.25 -43.13 -27.99
CA SER A 557 11.18 -44.21 -28.32
C SER A 557 12.47 -44.21 -27.47
N LYS A 558 12.86 -43.06 -26.89
CA LYS A 558 14.01 -42.94 -25.99
C LYS A 558 13.74 -43.47 -24.56
N ASP A 559 12.48 -43.74 -24.21
CA ASP A 559 12.02 -44.15 -22.86
C ASP A 559 12.58 -43.27 -21.71
N GLY A 560 12.76 -41.98 -22.00
CA GLY A 560 13.32 -40.98 -21.07
C GLY A 560 12.28 -40.38 -20.12
N LEU A 561 12.57 -39.19 -19.59
CA LEU A 561 11.65 -38.45 -18.73
C LEU A 561 10.35 -38.12 -19.46
N TYR A 562 10.42 -37.76 -20.75
CA TYR A 562 9.23 -37.51 -21.55
C TYR A 562 8.28 -38.71 -21.58
N ALA A 563 8.81 -39.90 -21.90
CA ALA A 563 8.03 -41.13 -21.96
C ALA A 563 7.39 -41.48 -20.61
N LYS A 564 8.10 -41.23 -19.50
CA LYS A 564 7.57 -41.39 -18.14
C LYS A 564 6.43 -40.41 -17.87
N LEU A 565 6.58 -39.14 -18.22
CA LEU A 565 5.53 -38.13 -18.07
C LEU A 565 4.31 -38.47 -18.95
N ALA A 566 4.54 -38.95 -20.17
CA ALA A 566 3.49 -39.37 -21.09
C ALA A 566 2.74 -40.61 -20.59
N LYS A 567 3.41 -41.56 -19.93
CA LYS A 567 2.77 -42.76 -19.33
C LYS A 567 1.85 -42.43 -18.14
N ILE A 568 2.06 -41.30 -17.48
CA ILE A 568 1.29 -40.89 -16.29
C ILE A 568 -0.03 -40.20 -16.68
N GLN A 569 -0.17 -39.78 -17.95
CA GLN A 569 -1.34 -39.08 -18.48
C GLN A 569 -2.07 -39.92 -19.50
#